data_AF-S3A0J1-F1
#
_entry.id   AF-S3A0J1-F1
#
_cell.length_a   1.000
_cell.length_b   1.000
_cell.length_c   1.000
_cell.angle_alpha   90.00
_cell.angle_beta   90.00
_cell.angle_gamma   90.00
#
_symmetry.space_group_name_H-M   'P 1'
#
loop_
_entity.id
_entity.type
_entity.pdbx_description
1 polymer ?
#
loop_
_entity_poly.entity_id
_entity_poly.type
_entity_poly.pdbx_seq_one_letter_code
_entity_poly.pdbx_strand_id
1 'polypeptide(L)'
;MYENNPDVSMNQVSKDLGINRGTLRYWIDQFGTGKKTTPVAVEKPDVDPTVEKEIRRLRKENARLREERDILVKAAKYFAEETNW
;
A
#
# COMPACT_ATOMS: atom_id res chain seq x y z
N MET A 1 -10.74 -12.80 -16.93
CA MET A 1 -9.43 -13.26 -16.41
C MET A 1 -8.24 -12.39 -16.88
N TYR A 2 -8.34 -11.56 -17.95
CA TYR A 2 -7.22 -10.72 -18.42
C TYR A 2 -7.40 -9.20 -18.25
N GLU A 3 -8.63 -8.71 -18.08
CA GLU A 3 -8.91 -7.26 -18.05
C GLU A 3 -8.39 -6.51 -16.81
N ASN A 4 -8.03 -7.23 -15.74
CA ASN A 4 -7.72 -6.61 -14.44
C ASN A 4 -6.27 -6.85 -13.97
N ASN A 5 -5.39 -7.39 -14.82
CA ASN A 5 -4.00 -7.61 -14.44
C ASN A 5 -3.13 -6.41 -14.87
N PRO A 6 -2.72 -5.52 -13.95
CA PRO A 6 -1.82 -4.41 -14.28
C PRO A 6 -0.45 -4.90 -14.77
N ASP A 7 -0.10 -6.14 -14.48
CA ASP A 7 1.17 -6.77 -14.85
C ASP A 7 1.20 -7.28 -16.31
N VAL A 8 0.05 -7.35 -16.99
CA VAL A 8 -0.04 -7.89 -18.36
C VAL A 8 -0.26 -6.76 -19.35
N SER A 9 0.80 -6.43 -20.11
CA SER A 9 0.72 -5.44 -21.18
C SER A 9 -0.18 -5.90 -22.33
N MET A 10 -0.92 -4.96 -22.93
CA MET A 10 -1.71 -5.18 -24.16
C MET A 10 -0.93 -5.91 -25.26
N ASN A 11 0.38 -5.64 -25.37
CA ASN A 11 1.25 -6.29 -26.35
C ASN A 11 1.47 -7.79 -26.04
N GLN A 12 1.54 -8.16 -24.77
CA GLN A 12 1.70 -9.55 -24.35
C GLN A 12 0.42 -10.33 -24.66
N VAL A 13 -0.74 -9.79 -24.27
CA VAL A 13 -2.04 -10.41 -24.56
C VAL A 13 -2.24 -10.61 -26.07
N SER A 14 -1.87 -9.62 -26.90
CA SER A 14 -1.98 -9.77 -28.35
C SER A 14 -1.10 -10.90 -28.90
N LYS A 15 0.10 -11.11 -28.33
CA LYS A 15 1.01 -12.18 -28.75
C LYS A 15 0.51 -13.55 -28.31
N ASP A 16 0.03 -13.66 -27.07
CA ASP A 16 -0.48 -14.92 -26.51
C ASP A 16 -1.73 -15.40 -27.26
N LEU A 17 -2.57 -14.46 -27.69
CA LEU A 17 -3.76 -14.73 -28.50
C LEU A 17 -3.45 -14.88 -30.00
N GLY A 18 -2.22 -14.57 -30.44
CA GLY A 18 -1.84 -14.61 -31.86
C GLY A 18 -2.58 -13.61 -32.75
N ILE A 19 -3.14 -12.54 -32.18
CA ILE A 19 -3.92 -11.52 -32.91
C ILE A 19 -3.20 -10.19 -32.98
N ASN A 20 -3.58 -9.37 -33.96
CA ASN A 20 -3.04 -8.02 -34.06
C ASN A 20 -3.53 -7.16 -32.87
N ARG A 21 -2.64 -6.31 -32.35
CA ARG A 21 -2.95 -5.38 -31.25
C ARG A 21 -4.13 -4.45 -31.57
N GLY A 22 -4.27 -4.02 -32.83
CA GLY A 22 -5.39 -3.20 -33.29
C GLY A 22 -6.73 -3.93 -33.19
N THR A 23 -6.75 -5.22 -33.53
CA THR A 23 -7.93 -6.09 -33.39
C THR A 23 -8.32 -6.27 -31.93
N LEU A 24 -7.34 -6.53 -31.06
CA LEU A 24 -7.57 -6.64 -29.63
C LEU A 24 -8.13 -5.33 -29.04
N ARG A 25 -7.59 -4.18 -29.46
CA ARG A 25 -8.09 -2.87 -29.04
C ARG A 25 -9.52 -2.63 -29.49
N TYR A 26 -9.83 -2.95 -30.75
CA TYR A 26 -11.19 -2.85 -31.28
C TYR A 26 -12.19 -3.70 -30.48
N TRP A 27 -11.83 -4.94 -30.13
CA TRP A 27 -12.69 -5.78 -29.29
C TRP A 27 -12.87 -5.25 -27.87
N ILE A 28 -11.82 -4.69 -27.27
CA ILE A 28 -11.92 -4.05 -25.95
C ILE A 28 -12.80 -2.80 -26.01
N ASP A 29 -12.73 -2.01 -27.08
CA ASP A 29 -13.54 -0.81 -27.23
C ASP A 29 -15.03 -1.15 -27.52
N GLN A 30 -15.31 -2.26 -28.22
CA GLN A 30 -16.67 -2.67 -28.58
C GLN A 30 -17.36 -3.55 -27.54
N PHE A 31 -16.61 -4.46 -26.90
CA PHE A 31 -17.15 -5.50 -26.01
C PHE A 31 -16.56 -5.45 -24.60
N GLY A 32 -15.56 -4.60 -24.37
CA GLY A 32 -14.92 -4.49 -23.07
C GLY A 32 -15.83 -3.87 -22.03
N THR A 33 -15.59 -4.24 -20.77
CA THR A 33 -16.44 -3.89 -19.62
C THR A 33 -16.34 -2.41 -19.18
N GLY A 34 -15.77 -1.53 -20.01
CA GLY A 34 -15.52 -0.10 -19.71
C GLY A 34 -14.41 0.15 -18.67
N LYS A 35 -13.83 -0.91 -18.08
CA LYS A 35 -12.72 -0.83 -17.13
C LYS A 35 -11.42 -0.56 -17.89
N LYS A 36 -11.08 0.72 -18.07
CA LYS A 36 -9.83 1.10 -18.72
C LYS A 36 -8.66 0.73 -17.81
N THR A 37 -7.78 -0.15 -18.28
CA THR A 37 -6.40 -0.23 -17.79
C THR A 37 -5.65 1.00 -18.30
N THR A 38 -5.94 2.18 -17.73
CA THR A 38 -4.98 3.27 -17.80
C THR A 38 -3.68 2.75 -17.19
N PRO A 39 -2.50 3.06 -17.75
CA PRO A 39 -1.29 2.92 -16.96
C PRO A 39 -1.57 3.77 -15.74
N VAL A 40 -1.55 3.13 -14.57
CA VAL A 40 -1.62 3.83 -13.30
C VAL A 40 -0.36 4.71 -13.30
N ALA A 41 -0.48 5.93 -13.83
CA ALA A 41 0.15 7.05 -13.18
C ALA A 41 -0.29 6.84 -11.75
N VAL A 42 0.68 6.55 -10.87
CA VAL A 42 0.44 6.52 -9.44
C VAL A 42 0.01 7.95 -9.13
N GLU A 43 -1.27 8.25 -9.33
CA GLU A 43 -1.95 9.29 -8.60
C GLU A 43 -1.64 8.90 -7.18
N LYS A 44 -0.73 9.68 -6.56
CA LYS A 44 -0.59 9.66 -5.12
C LYS A 44 -2.03 9.71 -4.63
N PRO A 45 -2.52 8.69 -3.90
CA PRO A 45 -3.86 8.76 -3.37
C PRO A 45 -3.95 10.11 -2.69
N ASP A 46 -5.00 10.88 -2.98
CA ASP A 46 -5.23 12.17 -2.33
C ASP A 46 -5.26 11.86 -0.83
N VAL A 47 -4.12 12.06 -0.16
CA VAL A 47 -3.95 11.64 1.22
C VAL A 47 -4.75 12.65 1.99
N ASP A 48 -5.93 12.23 2.42
CA ASP A 48 -6.84 13.04 3.20
C ASP A 48 -6.01 13.75 4.30
N PRO A 49 -5.98 15.09 4.32
CA PRO A 49 -5.15 15.84 5.26
C PRO A 49 -5.52 15.55 6.73
N THR A 50 -6.69 14.96 7.00
CA THR A 50 -7.06 14.44 8.31
C THR A 50 -6.30 13.18 8.70
N VAL A 51 -6.04 12.28 7.74
CA VAL A 51 -5.28 11.04 7.95
C VAL A 51 -3.82 11.35 8.23
N GLU A 52 -3.21 12.29 7.52
CA GLU A 52 -1.81 12.70 7.77
C GLU A 52 -1.65 13.33 9.16
N LYS A 53 -2.63 14.13 9.61
CA LYS A 53 -2.65 14.70 10.95
C LYS A 53 -2.76 13.62 12.02
N GLU A 54 -3.63 12.63 11.81
CA GLU A 54 -3.80 11.52 12.75
C GLU A 54 -2.55 10.64 12.82
N ILE A 55 -1.94 10.32 11.68
CA ILE A 55 -0.65 9.59 11.63
C ILE A 55 0.42 10.33 12.43
N ARG A 56 0.51 11.66 12.29
CA ARG A 56 1.47 12.46 13.05
C ARG A 56 1.19 12.44 14.55
N ARG A 57 -0.09 12.54 14.95
CA ARG A 57 -0.51 12.44 16.35
C ARG A 57 -0.13 11.09 16.94
N LEU A 58 -0.51 10.01 16.26
CA LEU A 58 -0.26 8.64 16.68
C LEU A 58 1.24 8.34 16.78
N ARG A 59 2.05 8.81 15.82
CA ARG A 59 3.52 8.65 15.90
C ARG A 59 4.12 9.33 17.11
N LYS A 60 3.66 10.54 17.44
CA LYS A 60 4.13 11.28 18.63
C LYS A 60 3.74 10.56 19.92
N GLU A 61 2.51 10.07 19.99
CA GLU A 61 2.02 9.32 21.15
C GLU A 61 2.77 8.00 21.32
N ASN A 62 3.00 7.26 20.24
CA ASN A 62 3.74 6.01 20.28
C ASN A 62 5.19 6.21 20.75
N ALA A 63 5.85 7.30 20.30
CA ALA A 63 7.19 7.65 20.76
C ALA A 63 7.22 7.91 22.27
N ARG A 64 6.28 8.72 22.78
CA ARG A 64 6.15 8.99 24.23
C ARG A 64 5.90 7.71 25.04
N LEU A 65 4.96 6.87 24.59
CA LEU A 65 4.63 5.62 25.29
C LEU A 65 5.82 4.66 25.34
N ARG A 66 6.65 4.62 24.29
CA ARG A 66 7.88 3.82 24.28
C ARG A 66 8.90 4.33 25.29
N GLU A 67 9.10 5.64 25.37
CA GLU A 67 9.98 6.25 26.37
C GLU A 67 9.52 5.94 27.80
N GLU A 68 8.23 6.11 28.09
CA GLU A 68 7.65 5.77 29.39
C GLU A 68 7.84 4.28 29.71
N ARG A 69 7.60 3.39 28.75
CA ARG A 69 7.85 1.95 28.91
C ARG A 69 9.32 1.66 29.22
N ASP A 70 10.24 2.30 28.51
CA ASP A 70 11.67 2.05 28.71
C ASP A 70 12.16 2.55 30.07
N ILE A 71 11.61 3.65 30.57
CA ILE A 71 11.85 4.12 31.94
C ILE A 71 11.34 3.10 32.95
N LEU A 72 10.11 2.62 32.79
CA LEU A 72 9.52 1.63 33.70
C LEU A 72 10.29 0.31 33.70
N VAL A 73 10.75 -0.14 32.53
CA VAL A 73 11.59 -1.35 32.43
C VAL A 73 12.92 -1.16 33.15
N LYS A 74 13.57 -0.01 32.99
CA LYS A 74 14.82 0.30 33.73
C LYS A 74 14.58 0.35 35.24
N ALA A 75 13.49 0.97 35.67
CA ALA A 75 13.11 1.02 37.08
C ALA A 75 12.84 -0.40 37.62
N ALA A 76 12.05 -1.21 36.93
CA ALA A 76 11.78 -2.59 37.32
C ALA A 76 13.06 -3.44 37.42
N LYS A 77 14.00 -3.25 36.48
CA LYS A 77 15.31 -3.91 36.53
C LYS A 77 16.11 -3.46 37.76
N TYR A 78 16.20 -2.16 38.00
CA TYR A 78 16.91 -1.58 39.14
C TYR A 78 16.34 -2.10 40.47
N PHE A 79 15.01 -2.10 40.62
CA PHE A 79 14.36 -2.64 41.80
C PHE A 79 14.57 -4.15 41.95
N ALA A 80 14.51 -4.92 40.87
CA ALA A 80 14.80 -6.37 40.94
C ALA A 80 16.26 -6.66 41.36
N GLU A 81 17.22 -5.81 41.00
CA GLU A 81 18.61 -5.91 41.44
C GLU A 81 18.80 -5.49 42.91
N GLU A 82 18.10 -4.44 43.38
CA GLU A 82 18.16 -3.97 44.77
C GLU A 82 17.38 -4.83 45.78
N THR A 83 16.34 -5.55 45.34
CA THR A 83 15.48 -6.36 46.24
C THR A 83 15.96 -7.81 46.37
N ASN A 84 17.12 -8.16 45.82
CA ASN A 84 17.77 -9.45 46.07
C ASN A 84 18.36 -9.47 47.50
N TRP A 85 17.52 -9.83 48.47
CA TRP A 85 17.90 -10.38 49.78
C TRP A 85 17.48 -11.84 49.87
#